data_AF-A0AAD7DH71-F1
#
_entry.id   AF-A0AAD7DH71-F1
#
_cell.length_a   1.000
_cell.length_b   1.000
_cell.length_c   1.000
_cell.angle_alpha   90.00
_cell.angle_beta   90.00
_cell.angle_gamma   90.00
#
_symmetry.space_group_name_H-M   'P 1'
#
loop_
_entity.id
_entity.type
_entity.pdbx_description
1 polymer ?
#
loop_
_entity_poly.entity_id
_entity_poly.type
_entity_poly.pdbx_seq_one_letter_code
_entity_poly.pdbx_strand_id
1 'polypeptide(L)'
;MGNRSIHRDVKITAINLYEQGHLSLKDILSCVGFSRSTFFRVLKLWRTTGDVVRPRKRTGRPRLLHHDDVDYLVRLVQHQPDWFLDELLNLLKHNRFISVHYTTIHRELERAGMSTKKLKEIAEE
;
A
#
# COMPACT_ATOMS: atom_id res chain seq x y z
N MET A 1 -18.40 14.00 -15.45
CA MET A 1 -18.66 12.58 -15.73
C MET A 1 -18.07 11.74 -14.60
N GLY A 2 -18.91 11.05 -13.83
CA GLY A 2 -18.46 10.22 -12.70
C GLY A 2 -17.61 9.05 -13.17
N ASN A 3 -16.56 8.73 -12.42
CA ASN A 3 -15.64 7.63 -12.70
C ASN A 3 -16.37 6.30 -12.46
N ARG A 4 -17.08 5.77 -13.47
CA ARG A 4 -17.72 4.44 -13.38
C ARG A 4 -16.63 3.37 -13.46
N SER A 5 -16.50 2.59 -12.40
CA SER A 5 -15.59 1.44 -12.38
C SER A 5 -16.11 0.36 -13.33
N ILE A 6 -15.38 0.09 -14.41
CA ILE A 6 -15.70 -1.00 -15.34
C ILE A 6 -15.28 -2.32 -14.69
N HIS A 7 -16.22 -3.26 -14.60
CA HIS A 7 -16.00 -4.58 -14.01
C HIS A 7 -14.84 -5.32 -14.71
N ARG A 8 -14.14 -6.19 -13.98
CA ARG A 8 -12.97 -6.92 -14.49
C ARG A 8 -13.36 -7.79 -15.68
N ASP A 9 -14.43 -8.56 -15.55
CA ASP A 9 -14.86 -9.53 -16.57
C ASP A 9 -15.22 -8.85 -17.89
N VAL A 10 -15.85 -7.68 -17.80
CA VAL A 10 -16.21 -6.85 -18.95
C VAL A 10 -14.97 -6.46 -19.77
N LYS A 11 -13.84 -6.17 -19.11
CA LYS A 11 -12.55 -5.88 -19.77
C LYS A 11 -11.93 -7.14 -20.39
N ILE A 12 -12.04 -8.28 -19.70
CA ILE A 12 -11.50 -9.57 -20.18
C ILE A 12 -12.24 -9.99 -21.44
N THR A 13 -13.57 -9.99 -21.41
CA THR A 13 -14.40 -10.33 -22.58
C THR A 13 -14.07 -9.45 -23.77
N ALA A 14 -13.93 -8.13 -23.57
CA ALA A 14 -13.57 -7.21 -24.64
C ALA A 14 -12.19 -7.50 -25.26
N ILE A 15 -11.20 -7.89 -24.44
CA ILE A 15 -9.87 -8.25 -24.93
C ILE A 15 -9.91 -9.58 -25.67
N ASN A 16 -10.60 -10.59 -25.14
CA ASN A 16 -10.70 -11.90 -25.77
C ASN A 16 -11.36 -11.80 -27.16
N LEU A 17 -12.47 -11.06 -27.25
CA LEU A 17 -13.16 -10.81 -28.52
C LEU A 17 -12.26 -10.12 -29.55
N TYR A 18 -11.37 -9.23 -29.10
CA TYR A 18 -10.44 -8.52 -29.97
C TYR A 18 -9.25 -9.37 -30.41
N GLU A 19 -8.60 -10.10 -29.50
CA GLU A 19 -7.45 -10.96 -29.80
C GLU A 19 -7.84 -12.18 -30.65
N GLN A 20 -9.05 -12.71 -30.49
CA GLN A 20 -9.58 -13.80 -31.32
C GLN A 20 -10.10 -13.31 -32.69
N GLY A 21 -10.18 -12.00 -32.91
CA GLY A 21 -10.65 -11.42 -34.18
C GLY A 21 -12.14 -11.64 -34.48
N HIS A 22 -12.95 -11.98 -33.47
CA HIS A 22 -14.36 -12.31 -33.66
C HIS A 22 -15.25 -11.11 -34.01
N LEU A 23 -14.87 -9.90 -33.59
CA LEU A 23 -15.65 -8.68 -33.80
C LEU A 23 -14.76 -7.50 -34.17
N SER A 24 -15.33 -6.55 -34.92
CA SER A 24 -14.65 -5.28 -35.18
C SER A 24 -14.53 -4.47 -33.89
N LEU A 25 -13.48 -3.64 -33.77
CA LEU A 25 -13.29 -2.79 -32.60
C LEU A 25 -14.51 -1.89 -32.35
N LYS A 26 -15.19 -1.42 -33.41
CA LYS A 26 -16.36 -0.55 -33.28
C LYS A 26 -17.52 -1.28 -32.58
N ASP A 27 -17.73 -2.54 -32.92
CA ASP A 27 -18.81 -3.36 -32.37
C ASP A 27 -18.50 -3.77 -30.92
N ILE A 28 -17.24 -4.09 -30.61
CA ILE A 28 -16.82 -4.37 -29.24
C ILE A 28 -17.07 -3.15 -28.34
N LEU A 29 -16.73 -1.94 -28.80
CA LEU A 29 -16.91 -0.72 -28.01
C LEU A 29 -18.40 -0.36 -27.84
N SER A 30 -19.24 -0.60 -28.83
CA SER A 30 -20.69 -0.35 -28.72
C SER A 30 -21.36 -1.34 -27.76
N CYS A 31 -20.96 -2.62 -27.79
CA CYS A 31 -21.51 -3.65 -26.90
C CYS A 31 -21.09 -3.44 -25.43
N VAL A 32 -19.82 -3.10 -25.20
CA VAL A 32 -19.23 -3.11 -23.85
C VAL A 32 -19.33 -1.75 -23.14
N GLY A 33 -19.56 -0.67 -23.91
CA GLY A 33 -19.92 0.64 -23.35
C GLY A 33 -18.78 1.44 -22.72
N PHE A 34 -17.52 1.19 -23.12
CA PHE A 34 -16.35 1.96 -22.68
C PHE A 34 -15.61 2.63 -23.84
N SER A 35 -14.92 3.73 -23.56
CA SER A 35 -14.29 4.54 -24.60
C SER A 35 -13.14 3.80 -25.30
N ARG A 36 -12.89 4.14 -26.57
CA ARG A 36 -11.73 3.66 -27.35
C ARG A 36 -10.41 3.85 -26.59
N SER A 37 -10.24 5.00 -25.92
CA SER A 37 -9.05 5.29 -25.11
C SER A 37 -8.89 4.34 -23.91
N THR A 38 -10.01 3.96 -23.28
CA THR A 38 -9.99 3.00 -22.17
C THR A 38 -9.66 1.61 -22.67
N PHE A 39 -10.20 1.19 -23.81
CA PHE A 39 -9.85 -0.06 -24.48
C PHE A 39 -8.35 -0.20 -24.71
N PHE A 40 -7.71 0.79 -25.37
CA PHE A 40 -6.26 0.70 -25.62
C PHE A 40 -5.42 0.73 -24.34
N ARG A 41 -5.87 1.42 -23.28
CA ARG A 41 -5.20 1.38 -21.96
C ARG A 41 -5.26 -0.01 -21.33
N VAL A 42 -6.40 -0.70 -21.44
CA VAL A 42 -6.59 -2.06 -20.93
C VAL A 42 -5.81 -3.06 -21.81
N LEU A 43 -5.88 -2.94 -23.14
CA LEU A 43 -5.13 -3.79 -24.07
C LEU A 43 -3.61 -3.67 -23.84
N LYS A 44 -3.10 -2.44 -23.66
CA LYS A 44 -1.69 -2.22 -23.32
C LYS A 44 -1.33 -2.95 -22.02
N LEU A 45 -2.17 -2.82 -20.99
CA LEU A 45 -1.93 -3.47 -19.71
C LEU A 45 -1.89 -4.99 -19.85
N TRP A 46 -2.89 -5.57 -20.53
CA TRP A 46 -2.97 -6.99 -20.82
C TRP A 46 -1.71 -7.52 -21.52
N ARG A 47 -1.25 -6.83 -22.57
CA ARG A 47 -0.03 -7.23 -23.29
C ARG A 47 1.25 -7.11 -22.46
N THR A 48 1.27 -6.20 -21.48
CA THR A 48 2.45 -6.00 -20.62
C THR A 48 2.47 -6.87 -19.36
N THR A 49 1.32 -7.21 -18.79
CA THR A 49 1.23 -7.87 -17.47
C THR A 49 0.37 -9.13 -17.46
N GLY A 50 -0.37 -9.44 -18.52
CA GLY A 50 -1.33 -10.54 -18.56
C GLY A 50 -2.59 -10.30 -17.71
N ASP A 51 -2.85 -9.06 -17.27
CA ASP A 51 -4.04 -8.71 -16.48
C ASP A 51 -4.68 -7.43 -17.00
N VAL A 52 -5.97 -7.26 -16.72
CA VAL A 52 -6.78 -6.09 -17.11
C VAL A 52 -6.93 -5.08 -15.96
N VAL A 53 -6.46 -5.46 -14.77
CA VAL A 53 -6.46 -4.62 -13.57
C VAL A 53 -5.03 -4.25 -13.22
N ARG A 54 -4.78 -2.96 -12.97
CA ARG A 54 -3.45 -2.54 -12.52
C ARG A 54 -3.25 -3.00 -11.08
N PRO A 55 -2.10 -3.61 -10.74
CA PRO A 55 -1.79 -3.89 -9.36
C PRO A 55 -1.79 -2.56 -8.57
N ARG A 56 -2.35 -2.61 -7.36
CA ARG A 56 -2.34 -1.45 -6.47
C ARG A 56 -0.89 -1.14 -6.12
N LYS A 57 -0.40 0.01 -6.60
CA LYS A 57 0.90 0.52 -6.15
C LYS A 57 0.74 1.06 -4.74
N ARG A 58 1.71 0.78 -3.86
CA ARG A 58 1.82 1.50 -2.59
C ARG A 58 2.04 2.97 -2.91
N THR A 59 1.12 3.81 -2.47
CA THR A 59 1.18 5.26 -2.65
C THR A 59 1.75 5.90 -1.37
N GLY A 60 2.44 7.03 -1.53
CA GLY A 60 3.02 7.78 -0.42
C GLY A 60 4.53 7.61 -0.27
N ARG A 61 5.10 8.41 0.63
CA ARG A 61 6.53 8.39 0.96
C ARG A 61 6.89 7.07 1.66
N PRO A 62 8.00 6.40 1.29
CA PRO A 62 8.52 5.27 2.04
C PRO A 62 8.70 5.61 3.52
N ARG A 63 8.47 4.63 4.39
CA ARG A 63 8.64 4.80 5.84
C ARG A 63 10.12 4.84 6.19
N LEU A 64 10.44 5.51 7.29
CA LEU A 64 11.81 5.60 7.82
C LEU A 64 12.25 4.33 8.55
N LEU A 65 11.33 3.67 9.26
CA LEU A 65 11.58 2.41 9.97
C LEU A 65 11.24 1.23 9.06
N HIS A 66 12.12 0.24 9.02
CA HIS A 66 11.84 -1.03 8.36
C HIS A 66 10.89 -1.87 9.23
N HIS A 67 10.26 -2.88 8.64
CA HIS A 67 9.37 -3.77 9.38
C HIS A 67 10.08 -4.43 10.57
N ASP A 68 11.33 -4.86 10.39
CA ASP A 68 12.12 -5.50 11.43
C ASP A 68 12.46 -4.57 12.60
N ASP A 69 12.51 -3.25 12.36
CA ASP A 69 12.76 -2.26 13.41
C ASP A 69 11.49 -2.00 14.22
N VAL A 70 10.33 -1.99 13.54
CA VAL A 70 9.03 -1.92 14.20
C VAL A 70 8.79 -3.17 15.04
N ASP A 71 9.08 -4.36 14.50
CA ASP A 71 8.94 -5.62 15.23
C ASP A 71 9.85 -5.69 16.45
N TYR A 72 11.07 -5.15 16.34
CA TYR A 72 11.99 -5.01 17.46
C TYR A 72 11.40 -4.13 18.58
N LEU A 73 10.88 -2.95 18.23
CA LEU A 73 10.22 -2.06 19.18
C LEU A 73 8.99 -2.71 19.83
N VAL A 74 8.16 -3.39 19.03
CA VAL A 74 6.96 -4.08 19.54
C VAL A 74 7.35 -5.15 20.55
N ARG A 75 8.39 -5.95 20.28
CA ARG A 75 8.88 -6.97 21.23
C ARG A 75 9.38 -6.35 22.52
N LEU A 76 10.14 -5.25 22.46
CA LEU A 76 10.63 -4.55 23.66
C LEU A 76 9.46 -4.11 24.56
N VAL A 77 8.45 -3.46 23.97
CA VAL A 77 7.29 -2.97 24.72
C VAL A 77 6.39 -4.11 25.20
N GLN A 78 6.34 -5.24 24.49
CA GLN A 78 5.62 -6.44 24.95
C GLN A 78 6.31 -7.12 26.13
N HIS A 79 7.65 -7.13 26.15
CA HIS A 79 8.42 -7.70 27.26
C HIS A 79 8.36 -6.83 28.52
N GLN A 80 8.40 -5.51 28.36
CA GLN A 80 8.31 -4.57 29.46
C GLN A 80 7.52 -3.34 29.00
N PRO A 81 6.29 -3.11 29.49
CA PRO A 81 5.44 -2.01 29.03
C PRO A 81 5.80 -0.65 29.66
N ASP A 82 6.84 -0.60 30.49
CA ASP A 82 7.23 0.61 31.22
C ASP A 82 8.26 1.48 30.48
N TRP A 83 8.56 1.19 29.21
CA TRP A 83 9.49 1.98 28.41
C TRP A 83 8.95 3.39 28.11
N PHE A 84 9.83 4.37 28.23
CA PHE A 84 9.60 5.71 27.72
C PHE A 84 10.05 5.85 26.25
N LEU A 85 9.47 6.82 25.53
CA LEU A 85 9.74 6.99 24.09
C LEU A 85 11.21 7.37 23.79
N ASP A 86 11.85 8.13 24.66
CA ASP A 86 13.25 8.52 24.61
C ASP A 86 14.20 7.34 24.85
N GLU A 87 13.84 6.40 25.72
CA GLU A 87 14.58 5.14 25.89
C GLU A 87 14.52 4.31 24.61
N LEU A 88 13.33 4.21 23.99
CA LEU A 88 13.16 3.52 22.70
C LEU A 88 13.94 4.21 21.57
N LEU A 89 14.02 5.55 21.58
CA LEU A 89 14.86 6.31 20.66
C LEU A 89 16.33 5.96 20.84
N ASN A 90 16.82 5.93 22.08
CA ASN A 90 18.18 5.55 22.38
C ASN A 90 18.46 4.10 21.93
N LEU A 91 17.56 3.16 22.17
CA LEU A 91 17.73 1.77 21.71
C LEU A 91 17.77 1.65 20.18
N LEU A 92 16.93 2.40 19.46
CA LEU A 92 17.00 2.43 17.99
C LEU A 92 18.30 3.03 17.48
N LYS A 93 18.78 4.10 18.11
CA LYS A 93 20.02 4.76 17.73
C LYS A 93 21.24 3.85 17.96
N HIS A 94 21.29 3.12 19.08
CA HIS A 94 22.44 2.29 19.43
C HIS A 94 22.39 0.89 18.80
N ASN A 95 21.22 0.25 18.75
CA ASN A 95 21.11 -1.15 18.33
C ASN A 95 20.77 -1.29 16.84
N ARG A 96 20.11 -0.28 16.25
CA ARG A 96 19.71 -0.28 14.83
C ARG A 96 20.35 0.83 14.00
N PHE A 97 21.12 1.73 14.62
CA PHE A 97 21.76 2.88 13.96
C PHE A 97 20.77 3.82 13.25
N ILE A 98 19.53 3.89 13.75
CA ILE A 98 18.45 4.71 13.19
C ILE A 98 18.18 5.89 14.11
N SER A 99 18.33 7.10 13.58
CA SER A 99 17.93 8.34 14.27
C SER A 99 16.62 8.84 13.67
N VAL A 100 15.56 8.81 14.46
CA VAL A 100 14.22 9.28 14.09
C VAL A 100 13.67 10.18 15.19
N HIS A 101 12.64 10.96 14.88
CA HIS A 101 11.93 11.74 15.89
C HIS A 101 10.96 10.85 16.69
N TYR A 102 10.70 11.14 17.98
CA TYR A 102 9.81 10.34 18.84
C TYR A 102 8.43 10.11 18.22
N THR A 103 7.89 11.11 17.52
CA THR A 103 6.60 11.01 16.82
C THR A 103 6.59 9.93 15.72
N THR A 104 7.74 9.60 15.16
CA THR A 104 7.89 8.53 14.16
C THR A 104 7.71 7.17 14.83
N ILE A 105 8.34 6.96 15.99
CA ILE A 105 8.20 5.74 16.79
C ILE A 105 6.76 5.60 17.26
N HIS A 106 6.19 6.66 17.84
CA HIS A 106 4.81 6.67 18.32
C HIS A 106 3.83 6.24 17.22
N ARG A 107 3.91 6.87 16.03
CA ARG A 107 3.03 6.53 14.89
C ARG A 107 3.22 5.10 14.40
N GLU A 108 4.44 4.57 14.38
CA GLU A 108 4.68 3.19 13.95
C GLU A 108 4.19 2.18 15.01
N LEU A 109 4.31 2.49 16.30
CA LEU A 109 3.77 1.67 17.39
C LEU A 109 2.23 1.65 17.39
N GLU A 110 1.59 2.81 17.24
CA GLU A 110 0.12 2.89 17.09
C GLU A 110 -0.37 2.07 15.90
N ARG A 111 0.34 2.16 14.76
CA ARG A 111 0.04 1.37 13.57
C ARG A 111 0.24 -0.13 13.77
N ALA A 112 1.18 -0.52 14.63
CA ALA A 112 1.40 -1.89 15.04
C ALA A 112 0.36 -2.38 16.08
N GLY A 113 -0.60 -1.53 16.46
CA GLY A 113 -1.67 -1.88 17.40
C GLY A 113 -1.30 -1.67 18.87
N MET A 114 -0.22 -0.96 19.17
CA MET A 114 0.14 -0.63 20.54
C MET A 114 -0.68 0.57 21.02
N SER A 115 -1.43 0.38 22.11
CA SER A 115 -2.23 1.46 22.72
C SER A 115 -1.33 2.44 23.47
N THR A 116 -1.65 3.74 23.36
CA THR A 116 -1.00 4.83 24.11
C THR A 116 -0.97 4.61 25.62
N LYS A 117 -1.93 3.86 26.20
CA LYS A 117 -1.91 3.49 27.62
C LYS A 117 -0.69 2.65 28.02
N LYS A 118 -0.07 1.95 27.07
CA LYS A 118 1.14 1.13 27.27
C LYS A 118 2.43 1.91 27.00
N LEU A 119 2.34 3.18 26.60
CA LEU A 119 3.50 3.99 26.22
C LEU A 119 3.53 5.20 27.15
N LYS A 120 4.54 5.29 28.00
CA LYS A 120 4.74 6.48 28.83
C LYS A 120 5.43 7.53 27.97
N GLU A 121 4.86 8.73 27.95
CA GLU A 121 5.15 9.73 26.91
C GLU A 121 6.57 10.29 27.05
N ILE A 122 7.02 10.63 28.26
CA ILE A 122 8.35 11.23 28.55
C ILE A 122 8.72 10.96 30.02
N ALA A 123 9.99 10.65 30.32
CA ALA A 123 10.58 10.91 31.64
C ALA A 123 11.24 12.30 31.56
N GLU A 124 10.65 13.30 32.22
CA GLU A 124 11.30 14.60 32.36
C GLU A 124 12.49 14.44 33.31
N GLU A 125 13.70 14.73 32.83
CA GLU A 125 14.83 15.20 33.64
C GLU A 125 15.20 16.62 33.21
#